data_AF-W4PAQ0-F1
#
_entry.id   AF-W4PAQ0-F1
#
_cell.length_a   1.000
_cell.length_b   1.000
_cell.length_c   1.000
_cell.angle_alpha   90.00
_cell.angle_beta   90.00
_cell.angle_gamma   90.00
#
_symmetry.space_group_name_H-M   'P 1'
#
loop_
_entity.id
_entity.type
_entity.pdbx_description
1 polymer ?
#
loop_
_entity_poly.entity_id
_entity_poly.type
_entity_poly.pdbx_seq_one_letter_code
_entity_poly.pdbx_strand_id
1 'polypeptide(L)'
;MKNKILSIISVIALFIGMSACHSPEEFKPNLERNGINNLIASFPDDDRDENRFTSEIDYQNRVITVVFPYNYPRLSDNVLEISALKKMRVIADLDNNVYISPSLLFLDFTKENFITVKEQDGKSVKYKIIAEIRKSAECVITKFDLKKNNLSGIINEETKTISLISLEDIGEDMADVVISHGAVILPDPTKETLNYDQEQKLTVTAQNGTTSSVYIVKKEIPNKIPAGLRPNSAKLLWARKLVDVGITSSNMATGFAVTKDYVVINDRNNNKAFYLNKKPVRMKDLLILVHLQEV
;
A
#
# COMPACT_ATOMS: atom_id res chain seq x y z
N MET A 1 -23.28 -80.93 -19.18
CA MET A 1 -23.83 -79.56 -19.35
C MET A 1 -23.18 -78.51 -18.44
N LYS A 2 -22.61 -78.84 -17.27
CA LYS A 2 -21.92 -77.89 -16.37
C LYS A 2 -20.68 -77.19 -16.97
N ASN A 3 -19.88 -77.87 -17.79
CA ASN A 3 -18.61 -77.31 -18.29
C ASN A 3 -18.79 -76.29 -19.44
N LYS A 4 -19.94 -76.30 -20.13
CA LYS A 4 -20.26 -75.32 -21.17
C LYS A 4 -20.76 -73.99 -20.59
N ILE A 5 -21.40 -74.02 -19.42
CA ILE A 5 -21.87 -72.83 -18.71
C ILE A 5 -20.68 -72.07 -18.08
N LEU A 6 -19.71 -72.78 -17.51
CA LEU A 6 -18.47 -72.14 -17.00
C LEU A 6 -17.66 -71.44 -18.11
N SER A 7 -17.59 -72.04 -19.30
CA SER A 7 -16.87 -71.46 -20.44
C SER A 7 -17.53 -70.19 -20.98
N ILE A 8 -18.86 -70.09 -20.93
CA ILE A 8 -19.60 -68.91 -21.40
C ILE A 8 -19.48 -67.76 -20.39
N ILE A 9 -19.50 -68.07 -19.08
CA ILE A 9 -19.31 -67.08 -18.01
C ILE A 9 -17.87 -66.51 -18.04
N SER A 10 -16.87 -67.34 -18.35
CA SER A 10 -15.47 -66.92 -18.49
C SER A 10 -15.23 -65.96 -19.66
N VAL A 11 -15.98 -66.10 -20.76
CA VAL A 11 -15.84 -65.23 -21.94
C VAL A 11 -16.53 -63.89 -21.72
N ILE A 12 -17.68 -63.87 -21.05
CA ILE A 12 -18.39 -62.63 -20.70
C ILE A 12 -17.59 -61.79 -19.70
N ALA A 13 -16.89 -62.43 -18.74
CA ALA A 13 -16.00 -61.74 -17.81
C ALA A 13 -14.77 -61.09 -18.50
N LEU A 14 -14.29 -61.66 -19.61
CA LEU A 14 -13.15 -61.13 -20.36
C LEU A 14 -13.53 -59.89 -21.21
N PHE A 15 -14.77 -59.82 -21.71
CA PHE A 15 -15.24 -58.67 -22.51
C PHE A 15 -15.60 -57.44 -21.66
N ILE A 16 -15.91 -57.60 -20.37
CA ILE A 16 -16.17 -56.48 -19.44
C ILE A 16 -14.84 -55.81 -19.01
N GLY A 17 -13.70 -56.50 -19.16
CA GLY A 17 -12.38 -55.98 -18.77
C GLY A 17 -11.75 -54.98 -19.75
N MET A 18 -12.27 -54.83 -20.97
CA MET A 18 -11.68 -53.93 -21.99
C MET A 18 -12.41 -52.59 -22.14
N SER A 19 -13.49 -52.35 -21.38
CA SER A 19 -14.21 -51.07 -21.38
C SER A 19 -13.69 -50.07 -20.34
N ALA A 20 -12.55 -50.35 -19.70
CA ALA A 20 -11.83 -49.38 -18.88
C ALA A 20 -10.91 -48.52 -19.76
N CYS A 21 -11.47 -47.89 -20.78
CA CYS A 21 -10.84 -46.71 -21.37
C CYS A 21 -11.13 -45.56 -20.40
N HIS A 22 -10.37 -45.49 -19.30
CA HIS A 22 -10.44 -44.33 -18.42
C HIS A 22 -9.95 -43.16 -19.26
N SER A 23 -10.86 -42.31 -19.71
CA SER A 23 -10.49 -40.99 -20.24
C SER A 23 -9.61 -40.34 -19.17
N PRO A 24 -8.36 -39.95 -19.48
CA PRO A 24 -7.47 -39.37 -18.50
C PRO A 24 -8.21 -38.23 -17.82
N GLU A 25 -8.33 -38.33 -16.51
CA GLU A 25 -9.01 -37.35 -15.69
C GLU A 25 -8.20 -36.08 -15.80
N GLU A 26 -8.68 -35.12 -16.60
CA GLU A 26 -8.05 -33.81 -16.73
C GLU A 26 -8.07 -33.17 -15.36
N PHE A 27 -6.93 -33.19 -14.69
CA PHE A 27 -6.72 -32.48 -13.45
C PHE A 27 -6.84 -30.99 -13.78
N LYS A 28 -8.04 -30.43 -13.60
CA LYS A 28 -8.28 -28.99 -13.66
C LYS A 28 -8.06 -28.48 -12.24
N PRO A 29 -6.87 -27.97 -11.89
CA PRO A 29 -6.71 -27.31 -10.60
C PRO A 29 -7.75 -26.20 -10.52
N ASN A 30 -8.55 -26.18 -9.44
CA ASN A 30 -9.59 -25.17 -9.17
C ASN A 30 -9.02 -23.77 -8.85
N LEU A 31 -7.89 -23.39 -9.44
CA LEU A 31 -7.37 -22.04 -9.38
C LEU A 31 -7.88 -21.32 -10.63
N GLU A 32 -8.74 -20.31 -10.46
CA GLU A 32 -8.96 -19.33 -11.52
C GLU A 32 -7.62 -18.70 -11.86
N ARG A 33 -7.10 -19.01 -13.05
CA ARG A 33 -5.85 -18.47 -13.58
C ARG A 33 -6.21 -17.42 -14.61
N ASN A 34 -5.84 -16.18 -14.33
CA ASN A 34 -6.13 -15.05 -15.20
C ASN A 34 -5.00 -14.78 -16.21
N GLY A 35 -3.91 -15.54 -16.13
CA GLY A 35 -2.75 -15.46 -16.99
C GLY A 35 -1.79 -14.36 -16.58
N ILE A 36 -2.28 -13.11 -16.54
CA ILE A 36 -1.56 -11.94 -16.04
C ILE A 36 -2.23 -11.44 -14.77
N ASN A 37 -1.46 -11.26 -13.70
CA ASN A 37 -2.00 -10.89 -12.38
C ASN A 37 -1.75 -9.43 -12.03
N ASN A 38 -0.66 -8.86 -12.54
CA ASN A 38 -0.27 -7.47 -12.28
C ASN A 38 0.67 -6.97 -13.39
N LEU A 39 0.69 -5.66 -13.56
CA LEU A 39 1.67 -4.95 -14.36
C LEU A 39 2.15 -3.73 -13.56
N ILE A 40 3.46 -3.65 -13.38
CA ILE A 40 4.10 -2.68 -12.52
C ILE A 40 4.95 -1.76 -13.39
N ALA A 41 4.65 -0.46 -13.35
CA ALA A 41 5.47 0.56 -13.99
C ALA A 41 6.36 1.28 -12.97
N SER A 42 7.49 1.80 -13.44
CA SER A 42 8.42 2.62 -12.67
C SER A 42 9.19 3.57 -13.60
N PHE A 43 9.57 4.75 -13.09
CA PHE A 43 10.50 5.64 -13.77
C PHE A 43 11.90 4.99 -13.77
N PRO A 44 12.62 4.92 -14.91
CA PRO A 44 13.87 4.15 -15.01
C PRO A 44 15.01 4.60 -14.10
N ASP A 45 15.05 5.90 -13.79
CA ASP A 45 16.17 6.60 -13.12
C ASP A 45 15.77 7.16 -11.74
N ASP A 46 14.74 6.58 -11.13
CA ASP A 46 14.21 6.98 -9.83
C ASP A 46 14.24 5.79 -8.87
N ASP A 47 14.97 5.93 -7.77
CA ASP A 47 15.23 4.90 -6.77
C ASP A 47 14.39 5.07 -5.49
N ARG A 48 13.42 5.99 -5.51
CA ARG A 48 12.51 6.17 -4.38
C ARG A 48 11.60 4.96 -4.22
N ASP A 49 11.30 4.64 -2.97
CA ASP A 49 10.46 3.49 -2.62
C ASP A 49 9.02 3.62 -3.18
N GLU A 50 8.55 4.86 -3.42
CA GLU A 50 7.26 5.16 -4.04
C GLU A 50 7.24 5.02 -5.59
N ASN A 51 8.39 4.76 -6.23
CA ASN A 51 8.51 4.57 -7.68
C ASN A 51 8.06 3.16 -8.12
N ARG A 52 6.84 2.79 -7.75
CA ARG A 52 6.26 1.48 -8.06
C ARG A 52 4.75 1.62 -8.24
N PHE A 53 4.31 1.64 -9.49
CA PHE A 53 2.91 1.87 -9.86
C PHE A 53 2.28 0.58 -10.32
N THR A 54 1.31 0.06 -9.57
CA THR A 54 0.62 -1.20 -9.86
C THR A 54 -0.56 -0.97 -10.80
N SER A 55 -0.97 -2.04 -11.49
CA SER A 55 -2.13 -2.00 -12.39
C SER A 55 -3.41 -2.51 -11.75
N GLU A 56 -4.53 -1.96 -12.21
CA GLU A 56 -5.87 -2.56 -12.12
C GLU A 56 -6.16 -3.29 -13.43
N ILE A 57 -6.58 -4.56 -13.39
CA ILE A 57 -6.82 -5.36 -14.60
C ILE A 57 -8.31 -5.70 -14.72
N ASP A 58 -8.91 -5.25 -15.82
CA ASP A 58 -10.23 -5.68 -16.26
C ASP A 58 -10.09 -6.87 -17.22
N TYR A 59 -10.31 -8.07 -16.71
CA TYR A 59 -10.23 -9.31 -17.48
C TYR A 59 -11.37 -9.47 -18.48
N GLN A 60 -12.49 -8.77 -18.34
CA GLN A 60 -13.61 -8.88 -19.28
C GLN A 60 -13.37 -7.98 -20.49
N ASN A 61 -13.05 -6.72 -20.24
CA ASN A 61 -12.81 -5.72 -21.29
C ASN A 61 -11.37 -5.74 -21.84
N ARG A 62 -10.50 -6.57 -21.24
CA ARG A 62 -9.10 -6.76 -21.64
C ARG A 62 -8.31 -5.45 -21.58
N VAL A 63 -8.48 -4.71 -20.48
CA VAL A 63 -7.77 -3.46 -20.22
C VAL A 63 -6.94 -3.58 -18.96
N ILE A 64 -5.67 -3.20 -19.06
CA ILE A 64 -4.74 -3.07 -17.94
C ILE A 64 -4.50 -1.59 -17.73
N THR A 65 -4.93 -1.07 -16.59
CA THR A 65 -4.78 0.35 -16.23
C THR A 65 -3.70 0.48 -15.18
N VAL A 66 -2.56 1.07 -15.54
CA VAL A 66 -1.52 1.42 -14.57
C VAL A 66 -1.90 2.75 -13.92
N VAL A 67 -2.03 2.73 -12.60
CA VAL A 67 -2.50 3.90 -11.85
C VAL A 67 -1.32 4.69 -11.30
N PHE A 68 -1.23 5.94 -11.73
CA PHE A 68 -0.24 6.91 -11.30
C PHE A 68 -0.87 7.95 -10.36
N PRO A 69 -0.16 8.45 -9.35
CA PRO A 69 -0.66 9.52 -8.51
C PRO A 69 -0.70 10.85 -9.28
N TYR A 70 -1.64 11.72 -8.92
CA TYR A 70 -1.74 13.06 -9.50
C TYR A 70 -0.50 13.93 -9.24
N ASN A 71 0.14 13.75 -8.10
CA ASN A 71 1.43 14.37 -7.79
C ASN A 71 2.52 13.31 -7.72
N TYR A 72 3.70 13.62 -8.28
CA TYR A 72 4.85 12.74 -8.18
C TYR A 72 6.17 13.54 -8.06
N PRO A 73 6.98 13.36 -6.99
CA PRO A 73 6.75 12.58 -5.76
C PRO A 73 5.38 12.79 -5.10
N ARG A 74 4.85 11.78 -4.39
CA ARG A 74 3.43 11.76 -3.96
C ARG A 74 3.02 12.95 -3.08
N LEU A 75 3.95 13.46 -2.27
CA LEU A 75 3.72 14.58 -1.35
C LEU A 75 4.27 15.92 -1.85
N SER A 76 4.67 15.99 -3.13
CA SER A 76 5.17 17.22 -3.75
C SER A 76 4.05 18.00 -4.43
N ASP A 77 4.26 19.30 -4.65
CA ASP A 77 3.33 20.13 -5.42
C ASP A 77 3.46 19.93 -6.96
N ASN A 78 4.34 19.03 -7.40
CA ASN A 78 4.55 18.75 -8.82
C ASN A 78 3.40 17.90 -9.35
N VAL A 79 2.64 18.44 -10.30
CA VAL A 79 1.59 17.70 -11.00
C VAL A 79 2.24 16.77 -12.02
N LEU A 80 1.92 15.48 -11.94
CA LEU A 80 2.35 14.51 -12.93
C LEU A 80 1.51 14.66 -14.19
N GLU A 81 2.17 14.87 -15.31
CA GLU A 81 1.53 14.92 -16.62
C GLU A 81 1.72 13.63 -17.39
N ILE A 82 0.75 13.28 -18.24
CA ILE A 82 0.85 12.12 -19.14
C ILE A 82 2.10 12.22 -20.04
N SER A 83 2.51 13.45 -20.38
CA SER A 83 3.69 13.77 -21.21
C SER A 83 5.00 13.28 -20.59
N ALA A 84 5.06 13.07 -19.28
CA ALA A 84 6.21 12.54 -18.55
C ALA A 84 6.29 11.00 -18.62
N LEU A 85 5.22 10.31 -19.03
CA LEU A 85 5.13 8.84 -19.03
C LEU A 85 5.61 8.19 -20.36
N LYS A 86 6.55 8.83 -21.05
CA LYS A 86 7.05 8.39 -22.37
C LYS A 86 7.97 7.18 -22.34
N LYS A 87 8.62 6.94 -21.20
CA LYS A 87 9.62 5.89 -21.04
C LYS A 87 9.52 5.29 -19.65
N MET A 88 8.55 4.41 -19.47
CA MET A 88 8.30 3.75 -18.20
C MET A 88 8.84 2.33 -18.25
N ARG A 89 9.65 1.94 -17.26
CA ARG A 89 10.08 0.54 -17.11
C ARG A 89 8.88 -0.27 -16.63
N VAL A 90 8.61 -1.40 -17.28
CA VAL A 90 7.42 -2.22 -16.99
C VAL A 90 7.80 -3.67 -16.75
N ILE A 91 7.23 -4.25 -15.70
CA ILE A 91 7.36 -5.67 -15.34
C ILE A 91 5.95 -6.22 -15.14
N ALA A 92 5.67 -7.43 -15.62
CA ALA A 92 4.41 -8.11 -15.38
C ALA A 92 4.60 -9.29 -14.43
N ASP A 93 3.57 -9.55 -13.62
CA ASP A 93 3.41 -10.76 -12.83
C ASP A 93 2.49 -11.72 -13.58
N LEU A 94 2.94 -12.95 -13.77
CA LEU A 94 2.35 -13.93 -14.67
C LEU A 94 2.14 -15.26 -13.94
N ASP A 95 1.06 -15.95 -14.30
CA ASP A 95 0.86 -17.34 -13.89
C ASP A 95 1.95 -18.25 -14.48
N ASN A 96 2.12 -19.42 -13.84
CA ASN A 96 3.07 -20.42 -14.32
C ASN A 96 2.78 -20.83 -15.78
N ASN A 97 3.84 -20.90 -16.59
CA ASN A 97 3.79 -21.24 -18.02
C ASN A 97 2.98 -20.28 -18.89
N VAL A 98 2.83 -19.02 -18.46
CA VAL A 98 2.23 -17.93 -19.25
C VAL A 98 3.31 -17.03 -19.81
N TYR A 99 3.11 -16.57 -21.05
CA TYR A 99 4.06 -15.73 -21.77
C TYR A 99 3.40 -14.48 -22.32
N ILE A 100 4.14 -13.37 -22.36
CA ILE A 100 3.67 -12.11 -22.96
C ILE A 100 4.46 -11.83 -24.25
N SER A 101 3.75 -11.36 -25.28
CA SER A 101 4.33 -10.80 -26.50
C SER A 101 3.72 -9.43 -26.83
N PRO A 102 4.52 -8.40 -27.17
CA PRO A 102 5.99 -8.39 -27.14
C PRO A 102 6.54 -8.45 -25.71
N SER A 103 7.82 -8.76 -25.55
CA SER A 103 8.49 -8.69 -24.25
C SER A 103 8.42 -7.28 -23.66
N LEU A 104 8.09 -7.17 -22.38
CA LEU A 104 8.01 -5.90 -21.67
C LEU A 104 9.41 -5.43 -21.24
N LEU A 105 9.75 -4.19 -21.57
CA LEU A 105 10.97 -3.53 -21.09
C LEU A 105 10.69 -2.06 -20.76
N PHE A 106 10.35 -1.28 -21.79
CA PHE A 106 9.89 0.10 -21.64
C PHE A 106 8.61 0.32 -22.45
N LEU A 107 7.64 1.01 -21.86
CA LEU A 107 6.43 1.45 -22.54
C LEU A 107 6.34 2.98 -22.58
N ASP A 108 5.74 3.48 -23.66
CA ASP A 108 5.36 4.88 -23.83
C ASP A 108 3.86 5.00 -23.60
N PHE A 109 3.46 5.41 -22.39
CA PHE A 109 2.06 5.54 -22.01
C PHE A 109 1.38 6.78 -22.63
N THR A 110 2.09 7.62 -23.38
CA THR A 110 1.45 8.67 -24.20
C THR A 110 0.77 8.11 -25.45
N LYS A 111 0.96 6.82 -25.72
CA LYS A 111 0.41 6.09 -26.86
C LYS A 111 -0.38 4.88 -26.38
N GLU A 112 -1.18 4.30 -27.28
CA GLU A 112 -1.81 3.01 -27.02
C GLU A 112 -0.76 1.89 -27.02
N ASN A 113 -0.77 1.08 -25.96
CA ASN A 113 0.09 -0.07 -25.82
C ASN A 113 -0.76 -1.34 -25.82
N PHE A 114 -0.26 -2.39 -26.45
CA PHE A 114 -0.95 -3.67 -26.50
C PHE A 114 0.02 -4.81 -26.23
N ILE A 115 -0.46 -5.81 -25.50
CA ILE A 115 0.23 -7.07 -25.29
C ILE A 115 -0.69 -8.25 -25.61
N THR A 116 -0.10 -9.38 -25.93
CA THR A 116 -0.77 -10.67 -26.07
C THR A 116 -0.26 -11.59 -24.98
N VAL A 117 -1.18 -12.05 -24.12
CA VAL A 117 -0.92 -13.05 -23.08
C VAL A 117 -1.25 -14.42 -23.68
N LYS A 118 -0.27 -15.31 -23.73
CA LYS A 118 -0.44 -16.70 -24.14
C LYS A 118 -0.56 -17.58 -22.90
N GLU A 119 -1.74 -18.11 -22.69
CA GLU A 119 -2.10 -18.98 -21.56
C GLU A 119 -1.56 -20.41 -21.75
N GLN A 120 -1.60 -21.21 -20.69
CA GLN A 120 -1.06 -22.58 -20.67
C GLN A 120 -1.78 -23.52 -21.65
N ASP A 121 -3.07 -23.29 -21.89
CA ASP A 121 -3.89 -24.06 -22.85
C ASP A 121 -3.64 -23.66 -24.32
N GLY A 122 -2.72 -22.71 -24.56
CA GLY A 122 -2.39 -22.18 -25.87
C GLY A 122 -3.28 -21.02 -26.32
N LYS A 123 -4.33 -20.68 -25.55
CA LYS A 123 -5.19 -19.53 -25.83
C LYS A 123 -4.39 -18.24 -25.75
N SER A 124 -4.66 -17.33 -26.68
CA SER A 124 -4.01 -16.03 -26.73
C SER A 124 -5.04 -14.93 -26.53
N VAL A 125 -4.78 -14.06 -25.56
CA VAL A 125 -5.66 -12.95 -25.19
C VAL A 125 -4.91 -11.64 -25.35
N LYS A 126 -5.47 -10.72 -26.14
CA LYS A 126 -4.90 -9.39 -26.34
C LYS A 126 -5.42 -8.42 -25.27
N TYR A 127 -4.52 -7.69 -24.62
CA TYR A 127 -4.84 -6.64 -23.67
C TYR A 127 -4.39 -5.27 -24.19
N LYS A 128 -5.19 -4.24 -23.91
CA LYS A 128 -4.81 -2.84 -24.03
C LYS A 128 -4.21 -2.37 -22.70
N ILE A 129 -3.06 -1.73 -22.74
CA ILE A 129 -2.42 -1.13 -21.57
C ILE A 129 -2.58 0.38 -21.66
N ILE A 130 -3.09 0.99 -20.60
CA ILE A 130 -3.27 2.44 -20.48
C ILE A 130 -2.69 2.95 -19.15
N ALA A 131 -2.37 4.23 -19.10
CA ALA A 131 -2.07 4.93 -17.86
C ALA A 131 -3.27 5.75 -17.43
N GLU A 132 -3.54 5.77 -16.13
CA GLU A 132 -4.49 6.68 -15.50
C GLU A 132 -3.78 7.47 -14.43
N ILE A 133 -3.88 8.80 -14.48
CA ILE A 133 -3.36 9.68 -13.43
C ILE A 133 -4.53 10.04 -12.52
N ARG A 134 -4.48 9.58 -11.26
CA ARG A 134 -5.59 9.64 -10.32
C ARG A 134 -5.25 10.54 -9.12
N LYS A 135 -6.18 11.42 -8.78
CA LYS A 135 -6.12 12.24 -7.56
C LYS A 135 -6.35 11.37 -6.33
N SER A 136 -5.68 11.71 -5.22
CA SER A 136 -5.83 10.96 -3.97
C SER A 136 -7.27 11.02 -3.44
N ALA A 137 -7.75 9.89 -2.93
CA ALA A 137 -9.01 9.78 -2.19
C ALA A 137 -8.79 9.86 -0.66
N GLU A 138 -7.55 10.05 -0.20
CA GLU A 138 -7.23 10.16 1.22
C GLU A 138 -7.79 11.46 1.82
N CYS A 139 -8.52 11.33 2.92
CA CYS A 139 -9.16 12.42 3.65
C CYS A 139 -8.92 12.26 5.17
N VAL A 140 -7.64 12.15 5.55
CA VAL A 140 -7.21 11.86 6.91
C VAL A 140 -6.74 13.13 7.62
N ILE A 141 -7.05 13.27 8.91
CA ILE A 141 -6.36 14.22 9.80
C ILE A 141 -5.30 13.44 10.58
N THR A 142 -4.04 13.86 10.51
CA THR A 142 -2.91 13.19 11.16
C THR A 142 -2.34 13.99 12.33
N LYS A 143 -2.71 15.25 12.45
CA LYS A 143 -2.33 16.14 13.54
C LYS A 143 -3.42 17.16 13.79
N PHE A 144 -3.70 17.45 15.06
CA PHE A 144 -4.60 18.51 15.48
C PHE A 144 -4.13 19.05 16.83
N ASP A 145 -3.60 20.27 16.88
CA ASP A 145 -3.15 20.93 18.11
C ASP A 145 -3.77 22.32 18.22
N LEU A 146 -4.32 22.66 19.38
CA LEU A 146 -4.84 24.00 19.66
C LEU A 146 -3.70 24.99 19.98
N LYS A 147 -3.73 26.17 19.37
CA LYS A 147 -2.63 27.15 19.43
C LYS A 147 -2.51 27.86 20.77
N LYS A 148 -3.62 28.37 21.30
CA LYS A 148 -3.63 29.19 22.53
C LYS A 148 -3.46 28.34 23.77
N ASN A 149 -4.20 27.24 23.85
CA ASN A 149 -4.20 26.38 25.04
C ASN A 149 -3.09 25.29 25.01
N ASN A 150 -2.30 25.23 23.93
CA ASN A 150 -1.25 24.24 23.71
C ASN A 150 -1.73 22.80 23.96
N LEU A 151 -2.97 22.52 23.54
CA LEU A 151 -3.68 21.28 23.81
C LEU A 151 -3.67 20.42 22.55
N SER A 152 -3.05 19.24 22.66
CA SER A 152 -3.02 18.27 21.56
C SER A 152 -4.27 17.40 21.53
N GLY A 153 -4.90 17.33 20.36
CA GLY A 153 -6.04 16.46 20.10
C GLY A 153 -5.59 15.01 19.90
N ILE A 154 -6.31 14.10 20.53
CA ILE A 154 -6.11 12.66 20.33
C ILE A 154 -7.05 12.20 19.23
N ILE A 155 -6.47 11.84 18.09
CA ILE A 155 -7.22 11.42 16.90
C ILE A 155 -7.55 9.92 17.01
N ASN A 156 -8.82 9.59 16.89
CA ASN A 156 -9.33 8.25 16.64
C ASN A 156 -9.80 8.17 15.19
N GLU A 157 -8.98 7.56 14.34
CA GLU A 157 -9.26 7.47 12.91
C GLU A 157 -10.43 6.54 12.58
N GLU A 158 -10.67 5.51 13.40
CA GLU A 158 -11.76 4.55 13.19
C GLU A 158 -13.13 5.22 13.38
N THR A 159 -13.26 6.05 14.42
CA THR A 159 -14.50 6.77 14.74
C THR A 159 -14.52 8.20 14.24
N LYS A 160 -13.47 8.64 13.54
CA LYS A 160 -13.26 10.03 13.08
C LYS A 160 -13.50 11.05 14.20
N THR A 161 -12.95 10.78 15.37
CA THR A 161 -13.14 11.63 16.56
C THR A 161 -11.80 12.22 17.00
N ILE A 162 -11.78 13.50 17.36
CA ILE A 162 -10.62 14.17 17.94
C ILE A 162 -10.99 14.57 19.36
N SER A 163 -10.40 13.88 20.33
CA SER A 163 -10.67 14.13 21.75
C SER A 163 -9.70 15.18 22.30
N LEU A 164 -10.24 16.24 22.90
CA LEU A 164 -9.49 17.28 23.60
C LEU A 164 -9.61 17.05 25.11
N ILE A 165 -8.50 16.73 25.79
CA ILE A 165 -8.52 16.47 27.23
C ILE A 165 -8.33 17.80 27.98
N SER A 166 -9.42 18.32 28.55
CA SER A 166 -9.39 19.50 29.42
C SER A 166 -10.39 19.31 30.58
N LEU A 167 -10.01 19.82 31.76
CA LEU A 167 -10.91 19.91 32.92
C LEU A 167 -11.69 21.24 32.93
N GLU A 168 -11.16 22.26 32.25
CA GLU A 168 -11.75 23.60 32.15
C GLU A 168 -12.38 23.82 30.78
N ASP A 169 -13.06 24.95 30.62
CA ASP A 169 -13.55 25.41 29.33
C ASP A 169 -12.37 25.83 28.45
N ILE A 170 -12.39 25.37 27.20
CA ILE A 170 -11.36 25.59 26.20
C ILE A 170 -11.61 26.92 25.49
N GLY A 171 -12.87 27.23 25.23
CA GLY A 171 -13.30 28.42 24.50
C GLY A 171 -12.89 28.43 23.03
N GLU A 172 -12.79 29.63 22.48
CA GLU A 172 -12.40 29.87 21.09
C GLU A 172 -10.90 29.77 20.89
N ASP A 173 -10.48 28.96 19.91
CA ASP A 173 -9.08 28.82 19.52
C ASP A 173 -8.94 28.50 18.03
N MET A 174 -7.74 28.73 17.50
CA MET A 174 -7.30 28.19 16.22
C MET A 174 -6.54 26.89 16.45
N ALA A 175 -6.45 26.05 15.41
CA ALA A 175 -5.68 24.81 15.47
C ALA A 175 -4.59 24.75 14.40
N ASP A 176 -3.47 24.11 14.74
CA ASP A 176 -2.51 23.58 13.79
C ASP A 176 -2.96 22.17 13.39
N VAL A 177 -3.32 22.02 12.11
CA VAL A 177 -3.86 20.77 11.58
C VAL A 177 -2.99 20.27 10.43
N VAL A 178 -2.73 18.96 10.39
CA VAL A 178 -2.11 18.30 9.22
C VAL A 178 -3.11 17.31 8.66
N ILE A 179 -3.46 17.52 7.39
CA ILE A 179 -4.39 16.67 6.64
C ILE A 179 -3.67 15.97 5.48
N SER A 180 -4.32 14.97 4.88
CA SER A 180 -3.83 14.32 3.65
C SER A 180 -3.40 15.34 2.59
N HIS A 181 -2.30 15.06 1.89
CA HIS A 181 -1.76 15.97 0.89
C HIS A 181 -2.78 16.27 -0.22
N GLY A 182 -2.95 17.55 -0.56
CA GLY A 182 -3.93 18.01 -1.54
C GLY A 182 -5.39 17.99 -1.07
N ALA A 183 -5.68 17.58 0.16
CA ALA A 183 -7.01 17.67 0.75
C ALA A 183 -7.34 19.09 1.23
N VAL A 184 -8.62 19.36 1.46
CA VAL A 184 -9.14 20.62 2.01
C VAL A 184 -10.00 20.32 3.24
N ILE A 185 -9.95 21.18 4.25
CA ILE A 185 -10.73 21.05 5.49
C ILE A 185 -11.69 22.22 5.65
N LEU A 186 -12.94 21.95 6.05
CA LEU A 186 -13.99 22.95 6.28
C LEU A 186 -14.85 22.60 7.52
N PRO A 187 -15.15 23.56 8.42
CA PRO A 187 -14.47 24.86 8.58
C PRO A 187 -12.95 24.69 8.72
N ASP A 188 -12.18 25.73 8.41
CA ASP A 188 -10.71 25.65 8.40
C ASP A 188 -10.11 26.21 9.69
N PRO A 189 -9.85 25.38 10.71
CA PRO A 189 -9.37 25.83 12.01
C PRO A 189 -7.96 26.43 11.97
N THR A 190 -7.25 26.32 10.83
CA THR A 190 -5.96 26.97 10.62
C THR A 190 -6.10 28.44 10.23
N LYS A 191 -7.31 28.87 9.81
CA LYS A 191 -7.63 30.21 9.32
C LYS A 191 -8.69 30.92 10.15
N GLU A 192 -9.59 30.19 10.80
CA GLU A 192 -10.63 30.77 11.65
C GLU A 192 -10.63 30.14 13.05
N THR A 193 -11.10 30.91 14.03
CA THR A 193 -11.28 30.46 15.41
C THR A 193 -12.58 29.67 15.55
N LEU A 194 -12.53 28.52 16.21
CA LEU A 194 -13.70 27.70 16.53
C LEU A 194 -13.87 27.57 18.04
N ASN A 195 -15.12 27.45 18.51
CA ASN A 195 -15.42 27.28 19.93
C ASN A 195 -15.41 25.79 20.35
N TYR A 196 -14.38 25.37 21.08
CA TYR A 196 -14.20 23.97 21.48
C TYR A 196 -14.88 23.59 22.82
N ASP A 197 -15.66 24.49 23.41
CA ASP A 197 -16.61 24.12 24.47
C ASP A 197 -17.83 23.37 23.91
N GLN A 198 -18.00 23.42 22.59
CA GLN A 198 -19.01 22.68 21.84
C GLN A 198 -18.34 21.70 20.86
N GLU A 199 -19.08 20.67 20.46
CA GLU A 199 -18.60 19.75 19.43
C GLU A 199 -18.42 20.48 18.09
N GLN A 200 -17.24 20.37 17.49
CA GLN A 200 -16.95 20.93 16.18
C GLN A 200 -16.92 19.81 15.13
N LYS A 201 -17.54 20.06 13.98
CA LYS A 201 -17.54 19.13 12.85
C LYS A 201 -16.61 19.65 11.77
N LEU A 202 -15.53 18.93 11.48
CA LEU A 202 -14.56 19.27 10.45
C LEU A 202 -14.68 18.29 9.29
N THR A 203 -15.02 18.77 8.12
CA THR A 203 -15.10 17.97 6.90
C THR A 203 -13.79 18.07 6.14
N VAL A 204 -13.09 16.95 5.99
CA VAL A 204 -11.91 16.82 5.13
C VAL A 204 -12.36 16.24 3.79
N THR A 205 -12.20 17.00 2.73
CA THR A 205 -12.45 16.56 1.35
C THR A 205 -11.13 16.26 0.68
N ALA A 206 -10.98 15.04 0.16
CA ALA A 206 -9.79 14.56 -0.50
C ALA A 206 -9.48 15.34 -1.78
N GLN A 207 -8.27 15.17 -2.30
CA GLN A 207 -7.80 15.83 -3.52
C GLN A 207 -8.72 15.55 -4.74
N ASN A 208 -9.33 14.37 -4.81
CA ASN A 208 -10.27 14.02 -5.87
C ASN A 208 -11.58 14.84 -5.86
N GLY A 209 -11.86 15.60 -4.79
CA GLY A 209 -13.02 16.47 -4.64
C GLY A 209 -14.34 15.75 -4.37
N THR A 210 -14.37 14.42 -4.34
CA THR A 210 -15.61 13.62 -4.18
C THR A 210 -15.61 12.79 -2.91
N THR A 211 -14.44 12.38 -2.42
CA THR A 211 -14.32 11.60 -1.18
C THR A 211 -14.14 12.55 -0.01
N SER A 212 -14.96 12.39 1.03
CA SER A 212 -14.87 13.21 2.24
C SER A 212 -15.01 12.37 3.50
N SER A 213 -14.35 12.82 4.57
CA SER A 213 -14.53 12.31 5.93
C SER A 213 -14.91 13.46 6.86
N VAL A 214 -15.83 13.20 7.79
CA VAL A 214 -16.23 14.19 8.81
C VAL A 214 -15.63 13.79 10.15
N TYR A 215 -14.83 14.67 10.74
CA TYR A 215 -14.27 14.53 12.07
C TYR A 215 -15.08 15.31 13.10
N ILE A 216 -15.33 14.69 14.24
CA ILE A 216 -15.96 15.35 15.39
C ILE A 216 -14.88 15.67 16.41
N VAL A 217 -14.63 16.95 16.65
CA VAL A 217 -13.73 17.45 17.70
C VAL A 217 -14.55 17.74 18.94
N LYS A 218 -14.17 17.17 20.08
CA LYS A 218 -14.92 17.36 21.33
C LYS A 218 -14.05 17.25 22.57
N LYS A 219 -14.47 17.95 23.63
CA LYS A 219 -13.89 17.84 24.97
C LYS A 219 -14.31 16.50 25.59
N GLU A 220 -13.41 15.53 25.63
CA GLU A 220 -13.67 14.24 26.26
C GLU A 220 -12.38 13.52 26.65
N ILE A 221 -12.49 12.57 27.58
CA ILE A 221 -11.43 11.61 27.86
C ILE A 221 -11.63 10.41 26.92
N PRO A 222 -10.70 10.16 25.98
CA PRO A 222 -10.82 9.05 25.05
C PRO A 222 -10.80 7.68 25.77
N ASN A 223 -11.62 6.74 25.31
CA ASN A 223 -11.68 5.38 25.88
C ASN A 223 -10.30 4.67 25.83
N LYS A 224 -9.92 4.03 26.93
CA LYS A 224 -8.70 3.21 26.97
C LYS A 224 -8.88 1.96 26.09
N ILE A 225 -7.88 1.63 25.30
CA ILE A 225 -7.85 0.35 24.56
C ILE A 225 -7.31 -0.77 25.47
N PRO A 226 -7.78 -2.02 25.32
CA PRO A 226 -7.36 -3.14 26.19
C PRO A 226 -5.84 -3.41 26.17
N ALA A 227 -5.20 -3.25 25.01
CA ALA A 227 -3.76 -3.37 24.84
C ALA A 227 -3.29 -2.65 23.55
N GLY A 228 -1.99 -2.35 23.47
CA GLY A 228 -1.33 -1.86 22.26
C GLY A 228 -1.42 -0.35 22.04
N LEU A 229 -1.22 0.06 20.78
CA LEU A 229 -1.40 1.43 20.31
C LEU A 229 -2.68 1.52 19.49
N ARG A 230 -3.35 2.68 19.53
CA ARG A 230 -4.46 2.92 18.61
C ARG A 230 -3.94 2.93 17.17
N PRO A 231 -4.68 2.37 16.19
CA PRO A 231 -4.35 2.55 14.78
C PRO A 231 -4.11 4.02 14.47
N ASN A 232 -3.06 4.33 13.71
CA ASN A 232 -2.66 5.69 13.33
C ASN A 232 -2.27 6.65 14.47
N SER A 233 -2.17 6.17 15.72
CA SER A 233 -1.58 6.97 16.82
C SER A 233 -0.05 7.01 16.80
N ALA A 234 0.58 6.10 16.05
CA ALA A 234 2.01 6.10 15.83
C ALA A 234 2.36 7.18 14.80
N LYS A 235 3.21 8.14 15.21
CA LYS A 235 3.79 9.13 14.30
C LYS A 235 5.22 8.74 13.98
N LEU A 236 5.52 8.54 12.70
CA LEU A 236 6.91 8.39 12.25
C LEU A 236 7.63 9.73 12.49
N LEU A 237 8.50 9.77 13.49
CA LEU A 237 9.24 11.00 13.80
C LEU A 237 10.55 11.11 13.04
N TRP A 238 11.12 9.99 12.61
CA TRP A 238 12.35 9.95 11.83
C TRP A 238 12.53 8.57 11.19
N ALA A 239 13.20 8.53 10.04
CA ALA A 239 13.69 7.33 9.40
C ALA A 239 15.08 7.61 8.80
N ARG A 240 15.94 6.59 8.71
CA ARG A 240 17.24 6.65 8.03
C ARG A 240 17.47 5.38 7.24
N LYS A 241 18.06 5.52 6.05
CA LYS A 241 18.58 4.37 5.31
C LYS A 241 19.95 3.98 5.89
N LEU A 242 20.29 2.69 5.84
CA LEU A 242 21.60 2.20 6.29
C LEU A 242 22.76 2.81 5.47
N VAL A 243 22.50 3.08 4.18
CA VAL A 243 23.46 3.76 3.29
C VAL A 243 23.78 5.19 3.75
N ASP A 244 22.81 5.90 4.35
CA ASP A 244 23.00 7.27 4.86
C ASP A 244 23.99 7.31 6.03
N VAL A 245 24.20 6.16 6.70
CA VAL A 245 25.10 6.02 7.84
C VAL A 245 26.38 5.25 7.47
N GLY A 246 26.62 5.04 6.17
CA GLY A 246 27.84 4.41 5.64
C GLY A 246 27.80 2.89 5.54
N ILE A 247 26.66 2.24 5.83
CA ILE A 247 26.49 0.80 5.68
C ILE A 247 25.91 0.53 4.29
N THR A 248 26.78 0.24 3.33
CA THR A 248 26.44 0.16 1.89
C THR A 248 26.31 -1.26 1.35
N SER A 249 26.62 -2.28 2.14
CA SER A 249 26.53 -3.70 1.74
C SER A 249 25.46 -4.42 2.56
N SER A 250 24.70 -5.30 1.91
CA SER A 250 23.70 -6.15 2.57
C SER A 250 24.36 -7.08 3.61
N ASN A 251 23.61 -7.49 4.63
CA ASN A 251 24.08 -8.35 5.74
C ASN A 251 25.20 -7.78 6.61
N MET A 252 25.45 -6.46 6.54
CA MET A 252 26.44 -5.82 7.39
C MET A 252 25.86 -5.42 8.75
N ALA A 253 24.63 -4.92 8.84
CA ALA A 253 24.01 -4.60 10.13
C ALA A 253 23.64 -5.89 10.89
N THR A 254 24.37 -6.19 11.97
CA THR A 254 24.21 -7.45 12.73
C THR A 254 23.33 -7.31 13.97
N GLY A 255 23.06 -6.07 14.38
CA GLY A 255 22.19 -5.76 15.50
C GLY A 255 21.96 -4.27 15.63
N PHE A 256 20.83 -3.93 16.26
CA PHE A 256 20.55 -2.57 16.67
C PHE A 256 20.04 -2.55 18.11
N ALA A 257 20.27 -1.45 18.80
CA ALA A 257 19.76 -1.19 20.12
C ALA A 257 19.23 0.24 20.19
N VAL A 258 18.12 0.44 20.88
CA VAL A 258 17.59 1.77 21.13
C VAL A 258 17.87 2.12 22.58
N THR A 259 18.59 3.21 22.79
CA THR A 259 18.83 3.81 24.11
C THR A 259 18.04 5.11 24.20
N LYS A 260 17.93 5.70 25.39
CA LYS A 260 17.20 6.96 25.57
C LYS A 260 17.68 8.11 24.68
N ASP A 261 18.93 8.12 24.22
CA ASP A 261 19.45 9.25 23.45
C ASP A 261 19.96 8.84 22.05
N TYR A 262 20.10 7.53 21.78
CA TYR A 262 20.65 7.03 20.52
C TYR A 262 19.97 5.75 20.02
N VAL A 263 19.87 5.63 18.70
CA VAL A 263 19.80 4.31 18.05
C VAL A 263 21.23 3.88 17.74
N VAL A 264 21.63 2.74 18.26
CA VAL A 264 22.96 2.15 18.08
C VAL A 264 22.85 1.04 17.04
N ILE A 265 23.69 1.06 16.02
CA ILE A 265 23.76 0.04 14.97
C ILE A 265 25.16 -0.56 14.98
N ASN A 266 25.25 -1.89 14.96
CA ASN A 266 26.51 -2.59 14.83
C ASN A 266 26.64 -3.18 13.43
N ASP A 267 27.71 -2.82 12.72
CA ASP A 267 28.09 -3.43 11.46
C ASP A 267 29.19 -4.48 11.63
N ARG A 268 29.07 -5.55 10.83
CA ARG A 268 30.00 -6.67 10.79
C ARG A 268 31.41 -6.17 10.47
N ASN A 269 32.40 -6.69 11.19
CA ASN A 269 33.82 -6.37 11.02
C ASN A 269 34.22 -4.91 11.34
N ASN A 270 33.35 -4.16 12.00
CA ASN A 270 33.70 -2.85 12.55
C ASN A 270 33.82 -2.95 14.07
N ASN A 271 34.87 -2.34 14.60
CA ASN A 271 35.12 -2.30 16.04
C ASN A 271 34.39 -1.12 16.74
N LYS A 272 33.65 -0.30 15.99
CA LYS A 272 32.90 0.84 16.50
C LYS A 272 31.44 0.75 16.04
N ALA A 273 30.52 0.86 17.00
CA ALA A 273 29.11 1.00 16.69
C ALA A 273 28.79 2.40 16.13
N PHE A 274 27.80 2.48 15.24
CA PHE A 274 27.23 3.74 14.78
C PHE A 274 26.19 4.24 15.78
N TYR A 275 26.28 5.52 16.14
CA TYR A 275 25.35 6.16 17.08
C TYR A 275 24.54 7.22 16.35
N LEU A 276 23.25 6.95 16.18
CA LEU A 276 22.32 7.86 15.54
C LEU A 276 21.60 8.68 16.61
N ASN A 277 21.98 9.95 16.70
CA ASN A 277 21.37 10.92 17.62
C ASN A 277 20.16 11.59 16.95
N LYS A 278 19.10 11.82 17.72
CA LYS A 278 18.02 12.73 17.34
C LYS A 278 18.24 14.09 18.01
N LYS A 279 18.37 15.17 17.22
CA LYS A 279 18.05 16.52 17.69
C LYS A 279 16.68 16.96 17.15
N PRO A 280 15.77 17.56 17.96
CA PRO A 280 15.71 17.65 19.42
C PRO A 280 14.37 17.08 19.93
N VAL A 281 14.23 15.77 20.06
CA VAL A 281 13.10 15.21 20.83
C VAL A 281 13.66 14.16 21.75
N ARG A 282 13.55 14.42 23.05
CA ARG A 282 13.98 13.51 24.11
C ARG A 282 13.21 12.20 23.94
N MET A 283 13.92 11.08 23.86
CA MET A 283 13.34 9.76 23.56
C MET A 283 12.58 9.15 24.75
N LYS A 284 12.40 9.90 25.85
CA LYS A 284 11.67 9.45 27.04
C LYS A 284 10.16 9.24 26.80
N ASP A 285 9.62 9.84 25.73
CA ASP A 285 8.18 9.84 25.45
C ASP A 285 7.83 9.13 24.11
N LEU A 286 8.76 8.37 23.53
CA LEU A 286 8.58 7.71 22.23
C LEU A 286 8.43 6.20 22.35
N LEU A 287 7.33 5.67 21.80
CA LEU A 287 7.33 4.31 21.27
C LEU A 287 7.93 4.36 19.85
N ILE A 288 9.08 3.71 19.63
CA ILE A 288 9.76 3.70 18.34
C ILE A 288 9.42 2.40 17.60
N LEU A 289 8.73 2.51 16.47
CA LEU A 289 8.76 1.49 15.42
C LEU A 289 9.92 1.86 14.47
N VAL A 290 11.06 1.17 14.57
CA VAL A 290 12.14 1.31 13.58
C VAL A 290 11.86 0.31 12.46
N HIS A 291 11.51 0.82 11.28
CA HIS A 291 11.49 0.01 10.06
C HIS A 291 12.84 0.19 9.36
N LEU A 292 13.73 -0.80 9.49
CA LEU A 292 14.94 -0.88 8.68
C LEU A 292 14.58 -1.64 7.41
N GLN A 293 14.59 -0.96 6.26
CA GLN A 293 14.50 -1.64 4.97
C GLN A 293 15.89 -2.17 4.63
N GLU A 294 15.98 -3.48 4.40
CA GLU A 294 17.16 -4.12 3.82
C GLU A 294 17.32 -3.70 2.36
N VAL A 295 18.58 -3.63 1.91
CA VAL A 295 18.96 -3.39 0.50
C VAL A 295 18.98 -4.72 -0.23
#